data_AF-B2WFA8-F1
#
_entry.id   AF-B2WFA8-F1
#
_cell.length_a   1.000
_cell.length_b   1.000
_cell.length_c   1.000
_cell.angle_alpha   90.00
_cell.angle_beta   90.00
_cell.angle_gamma   90.00
#
_symmetry.space_group_name_H-M   'P 1'
#
loop_
_entity.id
_entity.type
_entity.pdbx_description
1 polymer ?
#
loop_
_entity_poly.entity_id
_entity_poly.type
_entity_poly.pdbx_seq_one_letter_code
_entity_poly.pdbx_strand_id
1 'polypeptide(L)'
;MPVAKEQVGDVPEGLVPAIKLEPPPGFEQDEWEQLTDGFACEADEIDGILDQRGSGGSRKGRPINLSVPYTGSLSGSARAIAQRERKALFDKEEKVLESVRTADRSAKYQLKKSLLQQPKYKLANSARQAKLLEKEWDILSEKRFTQKKSAEWLETNLTHVHRKWDAITKQVDMRKHEITIAKVLSKDDKPTHDISGRGIARIYGSGGVLQKILRKTYQEGLAKLNNNDFESKEAKREFKKFVEELTPNEMKVVTNND
;
A
#
# COMPACT_ATOMS: atom_id res chain seq x y z
N MET A 1 -29.57 -34.77 27.93
CA MET A 1 -29.81 -34.77 26.47
C MET A 1 -28.45 -34.64 25.78
N PRO A 2 -27.99 -35.62 25.01
CA PRO A 2 -26.72 -35.53 24.31
C PRO A 2 -26.89 -34.69 23.04
N VAL A 3 -26.07 -33.65 22.90
CA VAL A 3 -26.02 -32.78 21.72
C VAL A 3 -25.36 -33.56 20.58
N ALA A 4 -26.08 -33.68 19.46
CA ALA A 4 -25.62 -34.36 18.26
C ALA A 4 -24.36 -33.68 17.70
N LYS A 5 -23.32 -34.46 17.44
CA LYS A 5 -22.18 -34.06 16.63
C LYS A 5 -22.67 -33.94 15.19
N GLU A 6 -22.71 -32.73 14.65
CA GLU A 6 -22.84 -32.53 13.20
C GLU A 6 -21.66 -33.20 12.49
N GLN A 7 -22.00 -34.12 11.59
CA GLN A 7 -21.05 -34.83 10.75
C GLN A 7 -20.49 -33.83 9.72
N VAL A 8 -19.23 -33.45 9.91
CA VAL A 8 -18.45 -32.77 8.88
C VAL A 8 -18.19 -33.78 7.77
N GLY A 9 -18.69 -33.50 6.57
CA GLY A 9 -18.51 -34.33 5.39
C GLY A 9 -17.03 -34.63 5.14
N ASP A 10 -16.73 -35.90 4.88
CA ASP A 10 -15.41 -36.43 4.55
C ASP A 10 -14.82 -35.68 3.34
N VAL A 11 -13.80 -34.85 3.60
CA VAL A 11 -12.96 -34.27 2.54
C VAL A 11 -11.96 -35.36 2.15
N PRO A 12 -11.87 -35.77 0.86
CA PRO A 12 -10.94 -36.81 0.44
C PRO A 12 -9.49 -36.45 0.81
N GLU A 13 -8.80 -37.37 1.48
CA GLU A 13 -7.41 -37.23 1.92
C GLU A 13 -6.51 -36.78 0.76
N GLY A 14 -5.88 -35.61 0.91
CA GLY A 14 -4.88 -35.09 -0.03
C GLY A 14 -5.17 -33.69 -0.58
N LEU A 15 -6.36 -33.13 -0.35
CA LEU A 15 -6.63 -31.72 -0.62
C LEU A 15 -6.38 -30.89 0.65
N VAL A 16 -5.56 -29.85 0.52
CA VAL A 16 -5.43 -28.81 1.57
C VAL A 16 -6.85 -28.31 1.86
N PRO A 17 -7.31 -28.33 3.13
CA PRO A 17 -8.62 -27.79 3.48
C PRO A 17 -8.77 -26.39 2.89
N ALA A 18 -9.93 -26.07 2.32
CA ALA A 18 -10.19 -24.73 1.82
C ALA A 18 -9.81 -23.72 2.92
N ILE A 19 -8.88 -22.82 2.62
CA ILE A 19 -8.45 -21.77 3.55
C ILE A 19 -9.70 -20.96 3.85
N LYS A 20 -10.24 -21.12 5.06
CA LYS A 20 -11.35 -20.28 5.52
C LYS A 20 -10.75 -18.90 5.77
N LEU A 21 -11.14 -17.94 4.94
CA LEU A 21 -10.76 -16.55 5.11
C LEU A 21 -11.56 -15.98 6.27
N GLU A 22 -10.92 -15.91 7.44
CA GLU A 22 -11.52 -15.22 8.57
C GLU A 22 -11.47 -13.70 8.31
N PRO A 23 -12.62 -13.02 8.30
CA PRO A 23 -12.66 -11.59 8.08
C PRO A 23 -11.95 -10.84 9.21
N PRO A 24 -11.37 -9.66 8.94
CA PRO A 24 -10.79 -8.83 9.98
C PRO A 24 -11.80 -8.48 11.08
N PRO A 25 -11.35 -8.23 12.31
CA PRO A 25 -12.25 -7.90 13.41
C PRO A 25 -13.08 -6.65 13.08
N GLY A 26 -14.40 -6.78 13.20
CA GLY A 26 -15.37 -5.73 12.85
C GLY A 26 -15.96 -5.83 11.44
N PHE A 27 -15.73 -6.93 10.71
CA PHE A 27 -16.41 -7.25 9.46
C PHE A 27 -17.24 -8.54 9.60
N GLU A 28 -18.43 -8.53 9.02
CA GLU A 28 -19.20 -9.75 8.78
C GLU A 28 -18.62 -10.51 7.58
N GLN A 29 -18.82 -11.83 7.53
CA GLN A 29 -18.23 -12.67 6.48
C GLN A 29 -18.73 -12.30 5.07
N ASP A 30 -20.04 -12.05 4.93
CA ASP A 30 -20.66 -11.65 3.66
C ASP A 30 -20.18 -10.27 3.19
N GLU A 31 -19.96 -9.35 4.12
CA GLU A 31 -19.44 -8.01 3.82
C GLU A 31 -17.99 -8.09 3.33
N TRP A 32 -17.17 -8.91 3.99
CA TRP A 32 -15.78 -9.12 3.61
C TRP A 32 -15.66 -9.81 2.25
N GLU A 33 -16.50 -10.80 1.97
CA GLU A 33 -16.53 -11.49 0.68
C GLU A 33 -16.94 -10.55 -0.46
N GLN A 34 -17.93 -9.66 -0.24
CA GLN A 34 -18.32 -8.64 -1.23
C GLN A 34 -17.23 -7.60 -1.47
N LEU A 35 -16.50 -7.18 -0.44
CA LEU A 35 -15.41 -6.21 -0.58
C LEU A 35 -14.21 -6.80 -1.32
N THR A 36 -13.91 -8.06 -1.06
CA THR A 36 -12.73 -8.74 -1.61
C THR A 36 -13.02 -9.51 -2.90
N ASP A 37 -14.28 -9.63 -3.32
CA ASP A 37 -14.73 -10.54 -4.39
C ASP A 37 -14.29 -12.00 -4.15
N GLY A 38 -14.16 -12.40 -2.87
CA GLY A 38 -13.68 -13.72 -2.47
C GLY A 38 -12.17 -13.94 -2.56
N PHE A 39 -11.37 -12.91 -2.87
CA PHE A 39 -9.91 -12.99 -2.84
C PHE A 39 -9.36 -12.86 -1.42
N ALA A 40 -8.32 -13.64 -1.10
CA ALA A 40 -7.72 -13.62 0.23
C ALA A 40 -6.82 -12.40 0.46
N CYS A 41 -6.07 -12.00 -0.56
CA CYS A 41 -5.18 -10.86 -0.51
C CYS A 41 -5.03 -10.21 -1.89
N GLU A 42 -4.45 -9.01 -1.90
CA GLU A 42 -4.15 -8.26 -3.12
C GLU A 42 -3.33 -9.08 -4.13
N ALA A 43 -2.32 -9.81 -3.65
CA ALA A 43 -1.47 -10.62 -4.51
C ALA A 43 -2.24 -11.75 -5.23
N ASP A 44 -3.26 -12.32 -4.59
CA ASP A 44 -4.09 -13.38 -5.19
C ASP A 44 -5.01 -12.84 -6.28
N GLU A 45 -5.57 -11.64 -6.08
CA GLU A 45 -6.37 -10.96 -7.10
C GLU A 45 -5.51 -10.56 -8.30
N ILE A 46 -4.29 -10.06 -8.04
CA ILE A 46 -3.31 -9.75 -9.08
C ILE A 46 -2.94 -11.02 -9.86
N ASP A 47 -2.64 -12.12 -9.18
CA ASP A 47 -2.33 -13.39 -9.83
C ASP A 47 -3.52 -13.91 -10.66
N GLY A 48 -4.75 -13.76 -10.17
CA GLY A 48 -5.96 -14.03 -10.93
C GLY A 48 -6.07 -13.22 -12.22
N ILE A 49 -5.75 -11.92 -12.18
CA ILE A 49 -5.70 -11.07 -13.38
C ILE A 49 -4.61 -11.51 -14.36
N LEU A 50 -3.43 -11.86 -13.83
CA LEU A 50 -2.31 -12.33 -14.63
C LEU A 50 -2.62 -13.66 -15.34
N ASP A 51 -3.44 -14.52 -14.73
CA ASP A 51 -3.91 -15.80 -15.27
C ASP A 51 -5.06 -15.64 -16.28
N GLN A 52 -5.97 -14.69 -16.06
CA GLN A 52 -7.02 -14.34 -17.02
C GLN A 52 -6.49 -13.72 -18.31
N ARG A 53 -5.23 -13.28 -18.31
CA ARG A 53 -4.57 -12.69 -19.47
C ARG A 53 -4.63 -13.64 -20.66
N GLY A 54 -5.13 -13.15 -21.79
CA GLY A 54 -5.11 -13.89 -23.04
C GLY A 54 -3.68 -14.26 -23.40
N SER A 55 -3.40 -15.55 -23.62
CA SER A 55 -2.09 -16.02 -24.08
C SER A 55 -1.69 -15.27 -25.35
N GLY A 56 -0.78 -14.31 -25.20
CA GLY A 56 -0.19 -13.55 -26.31
C GLY A 56 1.09 -14.18 -26.84
N GLY A 57 1.57 -15.26 -26.22
CA GLY A 57 2.80 -15.95 -26.58
C GLY A 57 2.59 -17.45 -26.52
N SER A 58 3.00 -18.13 -27.59
CA SER A 58 3.12 -19.58 -27.61
C SER A 58 3.84 -20.06 -26.35
N ARG A 59 3.16 -20.84 -25.49
CA ARG A 59 3.79 -21.69 -24.47
C ARG A 59 4.52 -22.87 -25.15
N LYS A 60 5.22 -22.66 -26.27
CA LYS A 60 6.19 -23.64 -26.79
C LYS A 60 7.39 -23.62 -25.84
N GLY A 61 7.25 -24.38 -24.78
CA GLY A 61 8.23 -24.50 -23.71
C GLY A 61 7.49 -24.72 -22.40
N ARG A 62 7.51 -25.95 -21.91
CA ARG A 62 7.21 -26.27 -20.52
C ARG A 62 8.05 -25.31 -19.65
N PRO A 63 7.50 -24.63 -18.63
CA PRO A 63 8.33 -23.84 -17.74
C PRO A 63 9.25 -24.81 -17.01
N ILE A 64 10.48 -24.87 -17.48
CA ILE A 64 11.57 -25.46 -16.73
C ILE A 64 12.00 -24.38 -15.75
N ASN A 65 11.97 -24.68 -14.45
CA ASN A 65 12.59 -23.85 -13.41
C ASN A 65 14.13 -23.80 -13.54
N LEU A 66 14.65 -24.06 -14.74
CA LEU A 66 16.06 -24.06 -15.08
C LEU A 66 16.42 -22.63 -15.47
N SER A 67 16.90 -21.87 -14.49
CA SER A 67 17.67 -20.65 -14.74
C SER A 67 18.97 -21.07 -15.41
N VAL A 68 18.97 -21.19 -16.74
CA VAL A 68 20.21 -21.42 -17.48
C VAL A 68 20.98 -20.10 -17.46
N PRO A 69 22.18 -20.04 -16.87
CA PRO A 69 22.99 -18.84 -16.94
C PRO A 69 23.26 -18.52 -18.41
N TYR A 70 23.05 -17.26 -18.79
CA TYR A 70 23.28 -16.79 -20.16
C TYR A 70 24.72 -17.11 -20.59
N THR A 71 24.87 -17.96 -21.60
CA THR A 71 26.17 -18.44 -22.10
C THR A 71 26.78 -17.55 -23.19
N GLY A 72 26.12 -16.45 -23.55
CA GLY A 72 26.65 -15.49 -24.54
C GLY A 72 27.58 -14.47 -23.92
N SER A 73 28.41 -13.83 -24.76
CA SER A 73 29.08 -12.57 -24.37
C SER A 73 28.01 -11.51 -24.16
N LEU A 74 27.87 -11.01 -22.94
CA LEU A 74 27.02 -9.84 -22.67
C LEU A 74 27.73 -8.61 -23.25
N SER A 75 26.95 -7.66 -23.77
CA SER A 75 27.52 -6.36 -24.13
C SER A 75 28.08 -5.72 -22.86
N GLY A 76 29.39 -5.42 -22.86
CA GLY A 76 30.07 -4.71 -21.76
C GLY A 76 29.78 -3.21 -21.72
N SER A 77 28.80 -2.72 -22.50
CA SER A 77 28.43 -1.31 -22.48
C SER A 77 27.67 -0.98 -21.19
N ALA A 78 27.99 0.17 -20.58
CA ALA A 78 27.33 0.64 -19.35
C ALA A 78 25.79 0.68 -19.48
N ARG A 79 25.28 1.03 -20.67
CA ARG A 79 23.83 1.03 -20.97
C ARG A 79 23.23 -0.38 -20.88
N ALA A 80 23.91 -1.40 -21.41
CA ALA A 80 23.41 -2.77 -21.37
C ALA A 80 23.41 -3.33 -19.95
N ILE A 81 24.43 -3.00 -19.15
CA ILE A 81 24.53 -3.37 -17.73
C ILE A 81 23.39 -2.73 -16.93
N ALA A 82 23.20 -1.41 -17.05
CA ALA A 82 22.13 -0.69 -16.35
C ALA A 82 20.72 -1.21 -16.70
N GLN A 83 20.47 -1.54 -17.97
CA GLN A 83 19.19 -2.14 -18.38
C GLN A 83 18.97 -3.52 -17.75
N ARG A 84 20.04 -4.30 -17.56
CA ARG A 84 19.98 -5.62 -16.96
C ARG A 84 19.75 -5.55 -15.47
N GLU A 85 20.49 -4.71 -14.77
CA GLU A 85 20.34 -4.47 -13.33
C GLU A 85 18.92 -3.99 -13.02
N ARG A 86 18.41 -3.03 -13.82
CA ARG A 86 17.03 -2.57 -13.68
C ARG A 86 16.01 -3.70 -13.84
N LYS A 87 16.19 -4.59 -14.83
CA LYS A 87 15.28 -5.73 -15.05
C LYS A 87 15.37 -6.80 -13.95
N ALA A 88 16.50 -6.93 -13.29
CA ALA A 88 16.66 -7.87 -12.18
C ALA A 88 15.81 -7.47 -10.96
N LEU A 89 15.64 -6.16 -10.76
CA LEU A 89 14.84 -5.57 -9.69
C LEU A 89 13.32 -5.58 -9.97
N PHE A 90 12.88 -5.96 -11.17
CA PHE A 90 11.45 -5.93 -11.49
C PHE A 90 10.66 -6.98 -10.70
N ASP A 91 9.55 -6.53 -10.12
CA ASP A 91 8.57 -7.40 -9.51
C ASP A 91 7.82 -8.24 -10.56
N LYS A 92 7.06 -9.24 -10.10
CA LYS A 92 6.33 -10.17 -10.99
C LYS A 92 5.41 -9.40 -11.96
N GLU A 93 4.71 -8.41 -11.45
CA GLU A 93 3.84 -7.52 -12.22
C GLU A 93 4.61 -6.71 -13.26
N GLU A 94 5.69 -6.03 -12.87
CA GLU A 94 6.51 -5.23 -13.76
C GLU A 94 7.13 -6.06 -14.90
N LYS A 95 7.57 -7.28 -14.57
CA LYS A 95 8.06 -8.24 -15.58
C LYS A 95 6.98 -8.57 -16.61
N VAL A 96 5.76 -8.82 -16.16
CA VAL A 96 4.64 -9.11 -17.08
C VAL A 96 4.27 -7.86 -17.87
N LEU A 97 4.13 -6.71 -17.24
CA LEU A 97 3.85 -5.44 -17.91
C LEU A 97 4.84 -5.12 -19.02
N GLU A 98 6.15 -5.24 -18.76
CA GLU A 98 7.16 -5.00 -19.80
C GLU A 98 7.09 -6.06 -20.92
N SER A 99 6.77 -7.32 -20.58
CA SER A 99 6.54 -8.36 -21.59
C SER A 99 5.33 -8.03 -22.49
N VAL A 100 4.29 -7.43 -21.94
CA VAL A 100 3.09 -7.04 -22.70
C VAL A 100 3.36 -5.79 -23.52
N ARG A 101 4.06 -4.79 -22.97
CA ARG A 101 4.49 -3.60 -23.72
C ARG A 101 5.37 -3.97 -24.92
N THR A 102 6.28 -4.92 -24.74
CA THR A 102 7.10 -5.44 -25.85
C THR A 102 6.25 -6.19 -26.88
N ALA A 103 5.26 -6.98 -26.44
CA ALA A 103 4.29 -7.61 -27.34
C ALA A 103 3.47 -6.58 -28.14
N ASP A 104 3.03 -5.48 -27.52
CA ASP A 104 2.30 -4.39 -28.19
C ASP A 104 3.17 -3.68 -29.24
N ARG A 105 4.43 -3.36 -28.89
CA ARG A 105 5.41 -2.81 -29.85
C ARG A 105 5.59 -3.76 -31.03
N SER A 106 5.69 -5.07 -30.77
CA SER A 106 5.85 -6.08 -31.83
C SER A 106 4.61 -6.16 -32.73
N ALA A 107 3.40 -6.10 -32.15
CA ALA A 107 2.16 -6.14 -32.90
C ALA A 107 2.00 -4.91 -33.79
N LYS A 108 2.34 -3.72 -33.26
CA LYS A 108 2.37 -2.45 -34.01
C LYS A 108 3.35 -2.52 -35.18
N TYR A 109 4.53 -3.09 -34.96
CA TYR A 109 5.53 -3.30 -36.00
C TYR A 109 5.03 -4.26 -37.09
N GLN A 110 4.44 -5.40 -36.73
CA GLN A 110 3.90 -6.37 -37.69
C GLN A 110 2.74 -5.79 -38.50
N LEU A 111 1.85 -5.00 -37.88
CA LEU A 111 0.80 -4.30 -38.59
C LEU A 111 1.37 -3.32 -39.61
N LYS A 112 2.35 -2.49 -39.21
CA LYS A 112 3.02 -1.57 -40.15
C LYS A 112 3.65 -2.32 -41.31
N LYS A 113 4.31 -3.45 -41.03
CA LYS A 113 4.91 -4.33 -42.05
C LYS A 113 3.86 -4.89 -43.01
N SER A 114 2.71 -5.34 -42.50
CA SER A 114 1.59 -5.82 -43.31
C SER A 114 0.98 -4.72 -44.18
N LEU A 115 0.73 -3.54 -43.61
CA LEU A 115 0.19 -2.39 -44.33
C LEU A 115 1.10 -1.95 -45.47
N LEU A 116 2.43 -1.93 -45.25
CA LEU A 116 3.41 -1.61 -46.29
C LEU A 116 3.34 -2.57 -47.48
N GLN A 117 2.83 -3.80 -47.32
CA GLN A 117 2.65 -4.75 -48.42
C GLN A 117 1.35 -4.50 -49.20
N GLN A 118 0.35 -3.85 -48.59
CA GLN A 118 -0.95 -3.63 -49.21
C GLN A 118 -0.86 -2.60 -50.36
N PRO A 119 -1.46 -2.90 -51.53
CA PRO A 119 -1.43 -1.99 -52.68
C PRO A 119 -2.11 -0.65 -52.37
N LYS A 120 -3.21 -0.67 -51.61
CA LYS A 120 -3.95 0.53 -51.18
C LYS A 120 -3.09 1.49 -50.35
N TYR A 121 -2.18 0.96 -49.54
CA TYR A 121 -1.28 1.77 -48.71
C TYR A 121 -0.11 2.32 -49.53
N LYS A 122 0.48 1.50 -50.41
CA LYS A 122 1.58 1.91 -51.30
C LYS A 122 1.19 3.03 -52.26
N LEU A 123 -0.03 2.96 -52.81
CA LEU A 123 -0.55 3.94 -53.77
C LEU A 123 -1.14 5.20 -53.10
N ALA A 124 -1.30 5.19 -51.77
CA ALA A 124 -1.83 6.32 -51.03
C ALA A 124 -0.77 7.42 -50.83
N ASN A 125 -1.21 8.68 -50.84
CA ASN A 125 -0.38 9.81 -50.45
C ASN A 125 -0.08 9.79 -48.93
N SER A 126 0.90 10.59 -48.49
CA SER A 126 1.35 10.63 -47.09
C SER A 126 0.19 10.85 -46.09
N ALA A 127 -0.70 11.80 -46.36
CA ALA A 127 -1.85 12.08 -45.51
C ALA A 127 -2.83 10.89 -45.40
N ARG A 128 -3.08 10.18 -46.50
CA ARG A 128 -3.96 9.00 -46.52
C ARG A 128 -3.30 7.77 -45.91
N GLN A 129 -1.98 7.61 -46.04
CA GLN A 129 -1.21 6.59 -45.34
C GLN A 129 -1.31 6.77 -43.82
N ALA A 130 -1.15 7.99 -43.32
CA ALA A 130 -1.28 8.29 -41.89
C ALA A 130 -2.68 7.92 -41.35
N LYS A 131 -3.75 8.36 -42.03
CA LYS A 131 -5.13 8.02 -41.63
C LYS A 131 -5.44 6.51 -41.67
N LEU A 132 -4.91 5.80 -42.66
CA LEU A 132 -5.07 4.33 -42.73
C LEU A 132 -4.32 3.64 -41.59
N LEU A 133 -3.10 4.08 -41.29
CA LEU A 133 -2.29 3.53 -40.23
C LEU A 133 -2.93 3.75 -38.85
N GLU A 134 -3.45 4.96 -38.60
CA GLU A 134 -4.18 5.31 -37.37
C GLU A 134 -5.42 4.43 -37.19
N LYS A 135 -6.28 4.34 -38.21
CA LYS A 135 -7.47 3.50 -38.16
C LYS A 135 -7.16 2.03 -37.88
N GLU A 136 -6.14 1.47 -38.54
CA GLU A 136 -5.73 0.08 -38.32
C GLU A 136 -5.05 -0.12 -36.96
N TRP A 137 -4.40 0.92 -36.41
CA TRP A 137 -3.90 0.90 -35.04
C TRP A 137 -5.04 0.87 -34.02
N ASP A 138 -6.08 1.67 -34.19
CA ASP A 138 -7.24 1.69 -33.29
C ASP A 138 -7.94 0.33 -33.28
N ILE A 139 -8.14 -0.27 -34.47
CA ILE A 139 -8.70 -1.62 -34.58
C ILE A 139 -7.81 -2.65 -33.88
N LEU A 140 -6.47 -2.52 -34.01
CA LEU A 140 -5.54 -3.44 -33.36
C LEU A 140 -5.52 -3.26 -31.84
N SER A 141 -5.53 -2.02 -31.34
CA SER A 141 -5.52 -1.73 -29.90
C SER A 141 -6.81 -2.24 -29.25
N GLU A 142 -7.98 -1.95 -29.83
CA GLU A 142 -9.27 -2.44 -29.35
C GLU A 142 -9.33 -3.97 -29.33
N LYS A 143 -8.87 -4.63 -30.39
CA LYS A 143 -8.80 -6.11 -30.44
C LYS A 143 -7.87 -6.67 -29.36
N ARG A 144 -6.73 -6.03 -29.11
CA ARG A 144 -5.80 -6.48 -28.07
C ARG A 144 -6.34 -6.22 -26.67
N PHE A 145 -7.05 -5.11 -26.47
CA PHE A 145 -7.71 -4.77 -25.22
C PHE A 145 -8.82 -5.77 -24.90
N THR A 146 -9.75 -5.99 -25.83
CA THR A 146 -10.86 -6.96 -25.68
C THR A 146 -10.36 -8.40 -25.45
N GLN A 147 -9.22 -8.77 -26.05
CA GLN A 147 -8.58 -10.08 -25.83
C GLN A 147 -7.72 -10.17 -24.56
N LYS A 148 -7.70 -9.12 -23.71
CA LYS A 148 -6.86 -9.07 -22.49
C LYS A 148 -5.37 -9.27 -22.78
N LYS A 149 -4.88 -8.72 -23.91
CA LYS A 149 -3.51 -8.85 -24.41
C LYS A 149 -2.75 -7.53 -24.48
N SER A 150 -3.43 -6.39 -24.33
CA SER A 150 -2.79 -5.07 -24.36
C SER A 150 -2.19 -4.71 -23.00
N ALA A 151 -1.14 -3.89 -23.02
CA ALA A 151 -0.54 -3.35 -21.81
C ALA A 151 -1.53 -2.43 -21.08
N GLU A 152 -2.30 -1.66 -21.85
CA GLU A 152 -3.36 -0.78 -21.33
C GLU A 152 -4.40 -1.55 -20.52
N TRP A 153 -4.87 -2.71 -21.02
CA TRP A 153 -5.80 -3.55 -20.27
C TRP A 153 -5.17 -4.04 -18.96
N LEU A 154 -3.91 -4.46 -18.99
CA LEU A 154 -3.24 -4.95 -17.79
C LEU A 154 -3.00 -3.83 -16.76
N GLU A 155 -2.51 -2.67 -17.21
CA GLU A 155 -2.26 -1.51 -16.34
C GLU A 155 -3.54 -0.99 -15.69
N THR A 156 -4.63 -0.89 -16.45
CA THR A 156 -5.93 -0.43 -15.92
C THR A 156 -6.48 -1.37 -14.85
N ASN A 157 -6.42 -2.68 -15.05
CA ASN A 157 -6.87 -3.65 -14.06
C ASN A 157 -5.98 -3.70 -12.83
N LEU A 158 -4.65 -3.71 -12.98
CA LEU A 158 -3.73 -3.67 -11.83
C LEU A 158 -3.96 -2.40 -11.00
N THR A 159 -4.07 -1.24 -11.65
CA THR A 159 -4.36 0.03 -10.96
C THR A 159 -5.70 -0.02 -10.22
N HIS A 160 -6.71 -0.68 -10.79
CA HIS A 160 -8.00 -0.85 -10.14
C HIS A 160 -7.89 -1.70 -8.87
N VAL A 161 -7.16 -2.83 -8.95
CA VAL A 161 -6.94 -3.72 -7.81
C VAL A 161 -6.17 -3.03 -6.69
N HIS A 162 -5.07 -2.34 -7.00
CA HIS A 162 -4.33 -1.59 -5.98
C HIS A 162 -5.23 -0.57 -5.27
N ARG A 163 -6.04 0.19 -6.02
CA ARG A 163 -6.98 1.16 -5.43
C ARG A 163 -8.06 0.50 -4.58
N LYS A 164 -8.56 -0.66 -5.01
CA LYS A 164 -9.55 -1.45 -4.26
C LYS A 164 -8.95 -1.90 -2.93
N TRP A 165 -7.77 -2.52 -2.95
CA TRP A 165 -7.10 -3.01 -1.74
C TRP A 165 -6.61 -1.89 -0.81
N ASP A 166 -6.18 -0.75 -1.34
CA ASP A 166 -5.91 0.46 -0.55
C ASP A 166 -7.16 0.92 0.22
N ALA A 167 -8.32 0.94 -0.46
CA ALA A 167 -9.59 1.34 0.16
C ALA A 167 -10.03 0.34 1.24
N ILE A 168 -9.89 -0.97 0.98
CA ILE A 168 -10.19 -2.03 1.94
C ILE A 168 -9.27 -1.90 3.16
N THR A 169 -7.96 -1.75 2.95
CA THR A 169 -6.97 -1.61 4.02
C THR A 169 -7.29 -0.41 4.91
N LYS A 170 -7.64 0.73 4.30
CA LYS A 170 -8.07 1.93 5.04
C LYS A 170 -9.32 1.66 5.88
N GLN A 171 -10.32 0.97 5.34
CA GLN A 171 -11.53 0.62 6.10
C GLN A 171 -11.23 -0.31 7.28
N VAL A 172 -10.37 -1.31 7.06
CA VAL A 172 -9.90 -2.21 8.11
C VAL A 172 -9.22 -1.44 9.23
N ASP A 173 -8.34 -0.50 8.89
CA ASP A 173 -7.63 0.31 9.88
C ASP A 173 -8.56 1.25 10.66
N MET A 174 -9.54 1.86 9.99
CA MET A 174 -10.56 2.68 10.66
C MET A 174 -11.37 1.85 11.67
N ARG A 175 -11.87 0.67 11.30
CA ARG A 175 -12.64 -0.18 12.21
C ARG A 175 -11.80 -0.71 13.37
N LYS A 176 -10.54 -1.09 13.11
CA LYS A 176 -9.59 -1.45 14.19
C LYS A 176 -9.39 -0.29 15.16
N HIS A 177 -9.29 0.94 14.64
CA HIS A 177 -9.16 2.13 15.46
C HIS A 177 -10.42 2.39 16.29
N GLU A 178 -11.61 2.29 15.71
CA GLU A 178 -12.91 2.41 16.40
C GLU A 178 -13.07 1.37 17.52
N ILE A 179 -12.73 0.11 17.25
CA ILE A 179 -12.72 -0.96 18.25
C ILE A 179 -11.75 -0.62 19.39
N THR A 180 -10.60 -0.04 19.06
CA THR A 180 -9.60 0.36 20.06
C THR A 180 -10.11 1.51 20.92
N ILE A 181 -10.72 2.53 20.32
CA ILE A 181 -11.34 3.64 21.03
C ILE A 181 -12.46 3.12 21.93
N ALA A 182 -13.36 2.28 21.42
CA ALA A 182 -14.46 1.71 22.20
C ALA A 182 -13.93 0.88 23.39
N LYS A 183 -12.84 0.12 23.21
CA LYS A 183 -12.16 -0.62 24.30
C LYS A 183 -11.51 0.28 25.34
N VAL A 184 -11.07 1.49 24.98
CA VAL A 184 -10.52 2.47 25.92
C VAL A 184 -11.67 3.11 26.70
N LEU A 185 -12.69 3.61 26.00
CA LEU A 185 -13.85 4.28 26.61
C LEU A 185 -14.68 3.33 27.51
N SER A 186 -14.83 2.06 27.15
CA SER A 186 -15.56 1.07 27.98
C SER A 186 -14.80 0.66 29.25
N LYS A 187 -13.53 1.03 29.39
CA LYS A 187 -12.76 0.84 30.63
C LYS A 187 -12.91 2.01 31.60
N ASP A 188 -13.54 3.11 31.21
CA ASP A 188 -13.70 4.30 32.05
C ASP A 188 -14.90 4.23 33.03
N ASP A 189 -15.75 3.20 32.95
CA ASP A 189 -16.91 3.02 33.86
C ASP A 189 -16.69 2.05 35.04
N LYS A 190 -15.47 1.55 35.25
CA LYS A 190 -15.12 0.77 36.45
C LYS A 190 -13.79 1.23 37.02
N PRO A 191 -13.73 1.76 38.27
CA PRO A 191 -12.46 2.04 38.92
C PRO A 191 -11.88 0.72 39.42
N THR A 192 -11.28 -0.08 38.55
CA THR A 192 -10.56 -1.30 38.95
C THR A 192 -9.62 -1.76 37.84
N HIS A 193 -8.44 -1.15 37.78
CA HIS A 193 -7.15 -1.83 37.96
C HIS A 193 -6.02 -0.81 37.78
N ASP A 194 -5.06 -0.85 38.70
CA ASP A 194 -3.79 -0.13 38.64
C ASP A 194 -3.25 -0.09 37.21
N ILE A 195 -3.32 1.09 36.59
CA ILE A 195 -2.66 1.32 35.31
C ILE A 195 -1.17 1.14 35.58
N SER A 196 -0.62 0.02 35.11
CA SER A 196 0.75 -0.42 35.32
C SER A 196 1.72 0.77 35.36
N GLY A 197 2.19 1.07 36.56
CA GLY A 197 2.74 2.35 36.99
C GLY A 197 4.13 2.72 36.46
N ARG A 198 4.46 2.42 35.20
CA ARG A 198 5.74 2.86 34.59
C ARG A 198 5.57 3.93 33.51
N GLY A 199 4.61 3.78 32.59
CA GLY A 199 4.38 4.76 31.52
C GLY A 199 3.78 6.06 32.06
N ILE A 200 2.70 5.95 32.83
CA ILE A 200 2.05 7.09 33.47
C ILE A 200 2.96 7.74 34.52
N ALA A 201 3.69 6.95 35.32
CA ALA A 201 4.66 7.50 36.27
C ALA A 201 5.82 8.25 35.59
N ARG A 202 6.24 7.83 34.38
CA ARG A 202 7.25 8.60 33.61
C ARG A 202 6.72 9.94 33.12
N ILE A 203 5.41 10.07 32.83
CA ILE A 203 4.84 11.31 32.30
C ILE A 203 4.36 12.22 33.44
N TYR A 204 3.57 11.67 34.37
CA TYR A 204 2.84 12.38 35.42
C TYR A 204 3.35 12.11 36.85
N GLY A 205 4.24 11.14 37.04
CA GLY A 205 4.81 10.84 38.36
C GLY A 205 5.86 11.87 38.80
N SER A 206 6.24 11.83 40.08
CA SER A 206 7.28 12.68 40.63
C SER A 206 8.61 12.47 39.89
N GLY A 207 9.16 13.53 39.28
CA GLY A 207 10.36 13.46 38.44
C GLY A 207 10.08 13.08 36.97
N GLY A 208 8.81 12.96 36.59
CA GLY A 208 8.37 12.68 35.23
C GLY A 208 8.58 13.82 34.24
N VAL A 209 8.26 13.56 32.98
CA VAL A 209 8.47 14.49 31.85
C VAL A 209 7.73 15.82 32.08
N LEU A 210 6.48 15.80 32.54
CA LEU A 210 5.72 17.03 32.76
C LEU A 210 6.32 17.88 33.87
N GLN A 211 6.70 17.29 35.01
CA GLN A 211 7.37 18.01 36.09
C GLN A 211 8.69 18.66 35.64
N LYS A 212 9.47 17.97 34.80
CA LYS A 212 10.71 18.51 34.23
C LYS A 212 10.43 19.70 33.30
N ILE A 213 9.40 19.60 32.46
CA ILE A 213 8.98 20.70 31.57
C ILE A 213 8.53 21.90 32.41
N LEU A 214 7.65 21.70 33.40
CA LEU A 214 7.19 22.77 34.30
C LEU A 214 8.35 23.45 35.06
N ARG A 215 9.30 22.67 35.59
CA ARG A 215 10.50 23.23 36.25
C ARG A 215 11.35 24.05 35.29
N LYS A 216 11.59 23.51 34.09
CA LYS A 216 12.42 24.16 33.08
C LYS A 216 11.81 25.47 32.60
N THR A 217 10.51 25.49 32.28
CA THR A 217 9.81 26.70 31.84
C THR A 217 9.82 27.79 32.92
N TYR A 218 9.66 27.41 34.18
CA TYR A 218 9.74 28.36 35.29
C TYR A 218 11.15 28.90 35.52
N GLN A 219 12.17 28.04 35.55
CA GLN A 219 13.56 28.44 35.74
C GLN A 219 14.07 29.33 34.59
N GLU A 220 13.74 28.97 33.34
CA GLU A 220 14.08 29.79 32.17
C GLU A 220 13.38 31.15 32.20
N GLY A 221 12.10 31.20 32.60
CA GLY A 221 11.39 32.46 32.74
C GLY A 221 11.89 33.32 33.90
N LEU A 222 12.31 32.73 35.02
CA LEU A 222 12.97 33.44 36.12
C LEU A 222 14.34 33.99 35.70
N ALA A 223 15.14 33.20 34.98
CA ALA A 223 16.43 33.66 34.46
C ALA A 223 16.24 34.84 33.49
N LYS A 224 15.26 34.75 32.57
CA LYS A 224 14.88 35.85 31.68
C LYS A 224 14.33 37.06 32.45
N LEU A 225 13.68 36.87 33.59
CA LEU A 225 13.19 37.96 34.45
C LEU A 225 14.35 38.68 35.14
N ASN A 226 15.31 37.92 35.67
CA ASN A 226 16.47 38.45 36.39
C ASN A 226 17.45 39.17 35.45
N ASN A 227 17.64 38.66 34.23
CA ASN A 227 18.51 39.29 33.22
C ASN A 227 17.75 40.30 32.34
N ASN A 228 16.42 40.41 32.51
CA ASN A 228 15.52 41.24 31.70
C ASN A 228 15.58 40.93 30.18
N ASP A 229 15.80 39.65 29.83
CA ASP A 229 16.01 39.11 28.48
C ASP A 229 14.72 38.56 27.83
N PHE A 230 13.56 39.17 28.13
CA PHE A 230 12.32 38.79 27.45
C PHE A 230 12.25 39.41 26.06
N GLU A 231 12.01 38.59 25.04
CA GLU A 231 11.92 39.01 23.63
C GLU A 231 10.76 39.99 23.36
N SER A 232 9.72 40.00 24.20
CA SER A 232 8.60 40.93 24.08
C SER A 232 7.88 41.18 25.42
N LYS A 233 7.10 42.28 25.48
CA LYS A 233 6.22 42.58 26.61
C LYS A 233 5.10 41.54 26.78
N GLU A 234 4.71 40.88 25.69
CA GLU A 234 3.70 39.82 25.67
C GLU A 234 4.26 38.54 26.27
N ALA A 235 5.46 38.11 25.89
CA ALA A 235 6.14 36.96 26.49
C ALA A 235 6.34 37.12 28.01
N LYS A 236 6.64 38.33 28.48
CA LYS A 236 6.73 38.64 29.91
C LYS A 236 5.38 38.54 30.62
N ARG A 237 4.26 38.88 29.96
CA ARG A 237 2.91 38.75 30.51
C ARG A 237 2.45 37.30 30.55
N GLU A 238 2.74 36.52 29.51
CA GLU A 238 2.45 35.09 29.45
C GLU A 238 3.17 34.32 30.54
N PHE A 239 4.46 34.64 30.77
CA PHE A 239 5.18 34.05 31.89
C PHE A 239 4.57 34.41 33.26
N LYS A 240 4.13 35.66 33.45
CA LYS A 240 3.46 36.07 34.70
C LYS A 240 2.14 35.34 34.91
N LYS A 241 1.33 35.21 33.87
CA LYS A 241 0.09 34.42 33.91
C LYS A 241 0.36 32.95 34.22
N PHE A 242 1.37 32.38 33.58
CA PHE A 242 1.82 31.01 33.87
C PHE A 242 2.16 30.85 35.35
N VAL A 243 2.87 31.80 35.97
CA VAL A 243 3.18 31.74 37.41
C VAL A 243 1.94 31.94 38.29
N GLU A 244 1.03 32.83 37.91
CA GLU A 244 -0.21 33.11 38.64
C GLU A 244 -1.21 31.93 38.61
N GLU A 245 -1.20 31.15 37.52
CA GLU A 245 -2.09 30.00 37.32
C GLU A 245 -1.57 28.70 37.96
N LEU A 246 -0.32 28.67 38.46
CA LEU A 246 0.23 27.49 39.15
C LEU A 246 -0.49 27.25 40.48
N THR A 247 -0.94 26.02 40.68
CA THR A 247 -1.53 25.61 41.96
C THR A 247 -0.47 25.59 43.07
N PRO A 248 -0.85 25.69 44.37
CA PRO A 248 0.10 25.62 45.47
C PRO A 248 0.98 24.35 45.49
N ASN A 249 0.48 23.25 44.93
CA ASN A 249 1.23 21.99 44.81
C ASN A 249 2.25 22.06 43.66
N GLU A 250 1.89 22.64 42.52
CA GLU A 250 2.80 22.83 41.39
C GLU A 250 3.88 23.89 41.68
N MET A 251 3.53 24.93 42.44
CA MET A 251 4.49 25.91 42.93
C MET A 251 5.59 25.26 43.78
N LYS A 252 5.24 24.36 44.71
CA LYS A 252 6.23 23.59 45.48
C LYS A 252 7.08 22.69 44.59
N VAL A 253 6.46 22.06 43.60
CA VAL A 253 7.16 21.22 42.63
C VAL A 253 8.22 22.03 41.88
N VAL A 254 7.93 23.28 41.55
CA VAL A 254 8.77 24.12 40.71
C VAL A 254 9.82 24.90 41.50
N THR A 255 9.58 25.20 42.79
CA THR A 255 10.51 25.93 43.68
C THR A 255 11.39 25.04 44.55
N ASN A 256 11.03 23.77 44.77
CA ASN A 256 11.88 22.84 45.51
C ASN A 256 13.12 22.46 44.69
N ASN A 257 14.30 22.70 45.24
CA ASN A 257 15.61 22.41 44.64
C ASN A 257 16.11 20.96 44.86
N ASP A 258 15.25 20.06 45.32
CA ASP A 258 15.57 18.62 45.40
C ASP A 258 15.48 17.94 44.02
#